data_AF-A0A812JL65-F1
#
_entry.id   AF-A0A812JL65-F1
#
_cell.length_a   1.000
_cell.length_b   1.000
_cell.length_c   1.000
_cell.angle_alpha   90.00
_cell.angle_beta   90.00
_cell.angle_gamma   90.00
#
_symmetry.space_group_name_H-M   'P 1'
#
loop_
_entity.id
_entity.type
_entity.pdbx_description
1 polymer ?
#
loop_
_entity_poly.entity_id
_entity_poly.type
_entity_poly.pdbx_seq_one_letter_code
_entity_poly.pdbx_strand_id
1 'polypeptide(L)'
;MAPKVAKNESFLAKQERLKKKQEEEETFQATAEDIEREMAEEINAQAEKSKFKTPAWVNITAALVGVLQLGYRIEQERERRKDDYFANPRPEIYTFVASMSFEVGIAFLIVLNCIILGWQVSLPEENDQAVFFDVTEHIFVGLFLFEWSLRVMAFGWVWIFEFSNMADTVMVFVFGVIPKWVLDPLGIEAGFIRIFTVLRALRLARLARAVRMRPAFKELWILIHGLTTSFRPLFWTLLIAMIVVYLGGLAAAELIGKDSRLQEIPRVQDYFGDLLKSMYTMIQLLTLDTWTDDIARWVIDSRFNASQGLPEEGVFYYCLFFVGFIGIGVFVFWNLITAIIVETAFAISDSDANSQAREMEMEKKAEL
;
A
#
# COMPACT_ATOMS: atom_id res chain seq x y z
N MET A 1 33.52 -71.52 29.50
CA MET A 1 32.13 -71.52 28.99
C MET A 1 31.43 -70.23 29.48
N ALA A 2 31.88 -69.06 28.99
CA ALA A 2 31.40 -67.75 29.45
C ALA A 2 30.96 -66.78 28.32
N PRO A 3 30.04 -67.12 27.39
CA PRO A 3 29.52 -66.12 26.44
C PRO A 3 27.99 -65.90 26.48
N LYS A 4 27.22 -66.61 27.32
CA LYS A 4 25.74 -66.50 27.34
C LYS A 4 25.18 -65.52 28.38
N VAL A 5 25.88 -65.24 29.48
CA VAL A 5 25.37 -64.35 30.55
C VAL A 5 25.51 -62.86 30.18
N ALA A 6 26.65 -62.47 29.59
CA ALA A 6 26.91 -61.08 29.19
C ALA A 6 25.99 -60.55 28.07
N LYS A 7 25.43 -61.44 27.23
CA LYS A 7 24.50 -61.04 26.15
C LYS A 7 23.11 -60.67 26.68
N ASN A 8 22.64 -61.33 27.73
CA ASN A 8 21.34 -61.05 28.34
C ASN A 8 21.32 -59.73 29.13
N GLU A 9 22.40 -59.41 29.84
CA GLU A 9 22.53 -58.12 30.54
C GLU A 9 22.58 -56.94 29.55
N SER A 10 23.26 -57.10 28.40
CA SER A 10 23.29 -56.07 27.35
C SER A 10 21.93 -55.81 26.69
N PHE A 11 21.06 -56.82 26.64
CA PHE A 11 19.73 -56.73 26.03
C PHE A 11 18.72 -56.07 26.99
N LEU A 12 18.77 -56.45 28.27
CA LEU A 12 17.95 -55.84 29.33
C LEU A 12 18.29 -54.35 29.51
N ALA A 13 19.57 -54.00 29.56
CA ALA A 13 20.00 -52.60 29.64
C ALA A 13 19.57 -51.76 28.42
N LYS A 14 19.44 -52.38 27.24
CA LYS A 14 18.97 -51.71 26.02
C LYS A 14 17.45 -51.50 26.05
N GLN A 15 16.68 -52.43 26.59
CA GLN A 15 15.23 -52.26 26.78
C GLN A 15 14.90 -51.18 27.81
N GLU A 16 15.63 -51.11 28.92
CA GLU A 16 15.42 -50.04 29.92
C GLU A 16 15.73 -48.65 29.37
N ARG A 17 16.77 -48.51 28.53
CA ARG A 17 17.07 -47.24 27.86
C ARG A 17 16.01 -46.83 26.84
N LEU A 18 15.39 -47.78 26.16
CA LEU A 18 14.30 -47.50 25.21
C LEU A 18 13.02 -47.10 25.95
N LYS A 19 12.69 -47.75 27.07
CA LYS A 19 11.56 -47.35 27.92
C LYS A 19 11.73 -45.94 28.48
N LYS A 20 12.91 -45.61 29.01
CA LYS A 20 13.20 -44.25 29.49
C LYS A 20 13.05 -43.18 28.41
N LYS A 21 13.48 -43.47 27.17
CA LYS A 21 13.30 -42.55 26.05
C LYS A 21 11.84 -42.36 25.65
N GLN A 22 11.04 -43.41 25.70
CA GLN A 22 9.60 -43.31 25.44
C GLN A 22 8.88 -42.53 26.54
N GLU A 23 9.23 -42.75 27.80
CA GLU A 23 8.69 -41.96 28.92
C GLU A 23 9.10 -40.48 28.85
N GLU A 24 10.33 -40.17 28.41
CA GLU A 24 10.81 -38.80 28.15
C GLU A 24 10.09 -38.15 26.95
N GLU A 25 9.81 -38.89 25.88
CA GLU A 25 9.03 -38.39 24.74
C GLU A 25 7.55 -38.17 25.10
N GLU A 26 6.93 -39.06 25.87
CA GLU A 26 5.55 -38.92 26.33
C GLU A 26 5.40 -37.76 27.32
N THR A 27 6.36 -37.56 28.22
CA THR A 27 6.36 -36.38 29.11
C THR A 27 6.59 -35.09 28.34
N PHE A 28 7.46 -35.07 27.33
CA PHE A 28 7.65 -33.91 26.48
C PHE A 28 6.40 -33.58 25.65
N GLN A 29 5.71 -34.59 25.11
CA GLN A 29 4.45 -34.41 24.38
C GLN A 29 3.32 -33.92 25.30
N ALA A 30 3.19 -34.49 26.50
CA ALA A 30 2.21 -34.01 27.48
C ALA A 30 2.48 -32.55 27.89
N THR A 31 3.75 -32.18 28.09
CA THR A 31 4.12 -30.79 28.40
C THR A 31 3.82 -29.85 27.23
N ALA A 32 4.00 -30.32 25.99
CA ALA A 32 3.68 -29.54 24.80
C ALA A 32 2.16 -29.34 24.62
N GLU A 33 1.35 -30.37 24.87
CA GLU A 33 -0.12 -30.27 24.82
C GLU A 33 -0.68 -29.37 25.93
N ASP A 34 -0.10 -29.39 27.12
CA ASP A 34 -0.48 -28.49 28.22
C ASP A 34 -0.11 -27.03 27.92
N ILE A 35 1.05 -26.77 27.33
CA ILE A 35 1.44 -25.43 26.86
C ILE A 35 0.50 -24.95 25.74
N GLU A 36 0.11 -25.82 24.81
CA GLU A 36 -0.86 -25.47 23.76
C GLU A 36 -2.24 -25.14 24.34
N ARG A 37 -2.68 -25.85 25.39
CA ARG A 37 -3.92 -25.55 26.10
C ARG A 37 -3.88 -24.22 26.85
N GLU A 38 -2.82 -23.98 27.63
CA GLU A 38 -2.65 -22.69 28.34
C GLU A 38 -2.59 -21.52 27.36
N MET A 39 -1.86 -21.68 26.25
CA MET A 39 -1.84 -20.68 25.16
C MET A 39 -3.24 -20.46 24.57
N ALA A 40 -4.00 -21.53 24.31
CA ALA A 40 -5.33 -21.41 23.74
C ALA A 40 -6.28 -20.67 24.69
N GLU A 41 -6.17 -20.90 25.99
CA GLU A 41 -6.93 -20.18 27.02
C GLU A 41 -6.52 -18.71 27.13
N GLU A 42 -5.22 -18.39 27.12
CA GLU A 42 -4.72 -17.01 27.13
C GLU A 42 -5.12 -16.23 25.87
N ILE A 43 -5.06 -16.86 24.69
CA ILE A 43 -5.51 -16.26 23.43
C ILE A 43 -7.00 -15.97 23.49
N ASN A 44 -7.81 -16.88 24.07
CA ASN A 44 -9.25 -16.68 24.21
C ASN A 44 -9.57 -15.55 25.20
N ALA A 45 -8.84 -15.47 26.31
CA ALA A 45 -8.96 -14.41 27.30
C ALA A 45 -8.51 -13.03 26.77
N GLN A 46 -7.47 -12.99 25.92
CA GLN A 46 -7.04 -11.77 25.22
C GLN A 46 -8.01 -11.35 24.12
N ALA A 47 -8.59 -12.32 23.39
CA ALA A 47 -9.62 -12.05 22.39
C ALA A 47 -10.86 -11.39 23.04
N GLU A 48 -11.22 -11.80 24.26
CA GLU A 48 -12.29 -11.20 25.06
C GLU A 48 -11.99 -9.76 25.50
N LYS A 49 -10.71 -9.42 25.73
CA LYS A 49 -10.26 -8.06 26.05
C LYS A 49 -10.14 -7.16 24.81
N SER A 50 -9.99 -7.71 23.62
CA SER A 50 -9.90 -6.93 22.38
C SER A 50 -11.28 -6.42 21.94
N LYS A 51 -11.41 -5.11 21.69
CA LYS A 51 -12.68 -4.42 21.42
C LYS A 51 -13.36 -4.80 20.08
N PHE A 52 -12.83 -5.78 19.33
CA PHE A 52 -13.23 -6.11 17.96
C PHE A 52 -13.47 -7.62 17.82
N LYS A 53 -14.74 -8.06 17.88
CA LYS A 53 -15.10 -9.48 17.67
C LYS A 53 -14.88 -9.86 16.20
N THR A 54 -13.78 -10.55 15.90
CA THR A 54 -13.59 -11.17 14.58
C THR A 54 -14.59 -12.32 14.38
N PRO A 55 -15.13 -12.53 13.16
CA PRO A 55 -16.05 -13.63 12.90
C PRO A 55 -15.39 -14.99 13.15
N ALA A 56 -16.12 -15.94 13.73
CA ALA A 56 -15.59 -17.26 14.12
C ALA A 56 -14.93 -18.02 12.95
N TRP A 57 -15.48 -17.92 11.74
CA TRP A 57 -14.90 -18.57 10.55
C TRP A 57 -13.53 -18.00 10.18
N VAL A 58 -13.29 -16.70 10.42
CA VAL A 58 -11.98 -16.06 10.17
C VAL A 58 -10.94 -16.65 11.11
N ASN A 59 -11.26 -16.78 12.40
CA ASN A 59 -10.33 -17.36 13.38
C ASN A 59 -10.06 -18.84 13.10
N ILE A 60 -11.07 -19.61 12.68
CA ILE A 60 -10.90 -21.02 12.31
C ILE A 60 -10.02 -21.16 11.05
N THR A 61 -10.25 -20.34 10.02
CA THR A 61 -9.39 -20.35 8.81
C THR A 61 -7.97 -19.88 9.10
N ALA A 62 -7.80 -18.86 9.93
CA ALA A 62 -6.48 -18.36 10.33
C ALA A 62 -5.73 -19.37 11.22
N ALA A 63 -6.44 -20.17 12.03
CA ALA A 63 -5.87 -21.29 12.77
C ALA A 63 -5.44 -22.42 11.83
N LEU A 64 -6.30 -22.83 10.90
CA LEU A 64 -6.02 -23.91 9.93
C LEU A 64 -4.86 -23.60 8.99
N VAL A 65 -4.69 -22.33 8.59
CA VAL A 65 -3.58 -21.87 7.75
C VAL A 65 -2.31 -21.56 8.58
N GLY A 66 -2.39 -21.68 9.92
CA GLY A 66 -1.26 -21.42 10.82
C GLY A 66 -0.92 -19.93 11.01
N VAL A 67 -1.75 -19.02 10.50
CA VAL A 67 -1.57 -17.56 10.61
C VAL A 67 -1.65 -17.09 12.06
N LEU A 68 -2.53 -17.70 12.87
CA LEU A 68 -2.61 -17.39 14.31
C LEU A 68 -1.36 -17.84 15.07
N GLN A 69 -0.86 -19.05 14.77
CA GLN A 69 0.39 -19.54 15.35
C GLN A 69 1.59 -18.69 14.93
N LEU A 70 1.62 -18.24 13.67
CA LEU A 70 2.64 -17.32 13.17
C LEU A 70 2.56 -15.96 13.89
N GLY A 71 1.36 -15.40 14.04
CA GLY A 71 1.12 -14.16 14.76
C GLY A 71 1.57 -14.22 16.22
N TYR A 72 1.28 -15.32 16.90
CA TYR A 72 1.73 -15.56 18.27
C TYR A 72 3.26 -15.65 18.37
N ARG A 73 3.92 -16.40 17.46
CA ARG A 73 5.39 -16.48 17.41
C ARG A 73 6.06 -15.14 17.12
N ILE A 74 5.46 -14.33 16.25
CA ILE A 74 5.92 -12.96 15.97
C ILE A 74 5.89 -12.12 17.24
N GLU A 75 4.79 -12.16 17.99
CA GLU A 75 4.64 -11.33 19.20
C GLU A 75 5.56 -11.80 20.33
N GLN A 76 5.69 -13.11 20.55
CA GLN A 76 6.67 -13.66 21.50
C GLN A 76 8.10 -13.21 21.20
N GLU A 77 8.50 -13.28 19.93
CA GLU A 77 9.85 -12.89 19.52
C GLU A 77 10.05 -11.36 19.56
N ARG A 78 8.98 -10.56 19.43
CA ARG A 78 9.03 -9.11 19.71
C ARG A 78 9.25 -8.82 21.18
N GLU A 79 8.50 -9.46 22.06
CA GLU A 79 8.66 -9.29 23.51
C GLU A 79 10.05 -9.74 23.98
N ARG A 80 10.53 -10.88 23.47
CA ARG A 80 11.90 -11.35 23.73
C ARG A 80 12.97 -10.34 23.34
N ARG A 81 12.76 -9.55 22.28
CA ARG A 81 13.69 -8.52 21.80
C ARG A 81 13.59 -7.19 22.54
N LYS A 82 12.49 -6.95 23.26
CA LYS A 82 12.31 -5.79 24.14
C LYS A 82 12.99 -5.96 25.50
N ASP A 83 13.27 -7.20 25.89
CA ASP A 83 13.97 -7.51 27.14
C ASP A 83 15.37 -6.86 27.17
N ASP A 84 15.71 -6.19 28.27
CA ASP A 84 16.98 -5.45 28.45
C ASP A 84 18.21 -6.37 28.32
N TYR A 85 18.02 -7.67 28.49
CA TYR A 85 19.06 -8.69 28.37
C TYR A 85 19.20 -9.27 26.95
N PHE A 86 18.41 -8.81 25.98
CA PHE A 86 18.47 -9.34 24.61
C PHE A 86 19.78 -8.95 23.91
N ALA A 87 20.69 -9.91 23.77
CA ALA A 87 21.88 -9.79 22.95
C ALA A 87 21.57 -10.23 21.51
N ASN A 88 21.73 -9.31 20.55
CA ASN A 88 21.59 -9.64 19.14
C ASN A 88 22.64 -10.69 18.74
N PRO A 89 22.27 -11.80 18.06
CA PRO A 89 23.21 -12.81 17.59
C PRO A 89 24.35 -12.26 16.71
N ARG A 90 24.15 -11.10 16.06
CA ARG A 90 25.15 -10.46 15.20
C ARG A 90 25.22 -8.95 15.47
N PRO A 91 25.89 -8.53 16.55
CA PRO A 91 25.91 -7.13 16.96
C PRO A 91 26.64 -6.22 15.96
N GLU A 92 27.68 -6.72 15.28
CA GLU A 92 28.44 -5.95 14.28
C GLU A 92 27.60 -5.60 13.05
N ILE A 93 26.76 -6.53 12.58
CA ILE A 93 25.87 -6.29 11.44
C ILE A 93 24.79 -5.29 11.85
N TYR A 94 24.26 -5.42 13.07
CA TYR A 94 23.27 -4.49 13.60
C TYR A 94 23.81 -3.07 13.68
N THR A 95 25.00 -2.87 14.24
CA THR A 95 25.61 -1.53 14.35
C THR A 95 25.94 -0.95 12.98
N PHE A 96 26.36 -1.77 12.03
CA PHE A 96 26.61 -1.34 10.65
C PHE A 96 25.33 -0.92 9.93
N VAL A 97 24.29 -1.75 9.95
CA VAL A 97 23.00 -1.48 9.27
C VAL A 97 22.27 -0.30 9.92
N ALA A 98 22.36 -0.16 11.25
CA ALA A 98 21.80 0.99 11.97
C ALA A 98 22.62 2.28 11.81
N SER A 99 23.80 2.21 11.17
CA SER A 99 24.66 3.38 11.02
C SER A 99 24.08 4.41 10.04
N MET A 100 24.35 5.68 10.33
CA MET A 100 23.97 6.80 9.47
C MET A 100 24.54 6.66 8.05
N SER A 101 25.78 6.23 7.94
CA SER A 101 26.48 6.08 6.67
C SER A 101 25.82 5.01 5.79
N PHE A 102 25.33 3.92 6.39
CA PHE A 102 24.60 2.89 5.66
C PHE A 102 23.28 3.44 5.10
N GLU A 103 22.45 4.07 5.94
CA GLU A 103 21.16 4.64 5.48
C GLU A 103 21.33 5.71 4.39
N VAL A 104 22.35 6.57 4.50
CA VAL A 104 22.69 7.55 3.44
C VAL A 104 23.16 6.86 2.16
N GLY A 105 23.97 5.81 2.28
CA GLY A 105 24.42 5.02 1.13
C GLY A 105 23.27 4.36 0.37
N ILE A 106 22.32 3.76 1.10
CA ILE A 106 21.12 3.16 0.50
C ILE A 106 20.22 4.22 -0.15
N ALA A 107 20.04 5.37 0.52
CA ALA A 107 19.29 6.50 -0.06
C ALA A 107 19.92 6.98 -1.38
N PHE A 108 21.25 7.07 -1.44
CA PHE A 108 21.96 7.42 -2.66
C PHE A 108 21.74 6.39 -3.78
N LEU A 109 21.83 5.09 -3.49
CA LEU A 109 21.56 4.02 -4.47
C LEU A 109 20.13 4.07 -5.01
N ILE A 110 19.16 4.39 -4.15
CA ILE A 110 17.76 4.56 -4.55
C ILE A 110 17.62 5.72 -5.55
N VAL A 111 18.19 6.89 -5.24
CA VAL A 111 18.12 8.07 -6.12
C VAL A 111 18.82 7.78 -7.45
N LEU A 112 20.03 7.20 -7.41
CA LEU A 112 20.80 6.86 -8.60
C LEU A 112 20.02 5.90 -9.50
N ASN A 113 19.40 4.87 -8.92
CA ASN A 113 18.56 3.95 -9.67
C ASN A 113 17.38 4.65 -10.34
N CYS A 114 16.72 5.59 -9.66
CA CYS A 114 15.60 6.33 -10.22
C CYS A 114 16.02 7.25 -11.37
N ILE A 115 17.21 7.87 -11.28
CA ILE A 115 17.77 8.67 -12.38
C ILE A 115 18.02 7.79 -13.60
N ILE A 116 18.61 6.61 -13.41
CA ILE A 116 18.90 5.67 -14.50
C ILE A 116 17.61 5.14 -15.13
N LEU A 117 16.59 4.82 -14.33
CA LEU A 117 15.26 4.44 -14.83
C LEU A 117 14.62 5.58 -15.63
N GLY A 118 14.69 6.82 -15.13
CA GLY A 118 14.19 7.98 -15.86
C GLY A 118 14.91 8.19 -17.19
N TRP A 119 16.23 7.98 -17.22
CA TRP A 119 17.00 8.04 -18.46
C TRP A 119 16.57 6.94 -19.43
N GLN A 120 16.42 5.69 -18.98
CA GLN A 120 15.97 4.57 -19.81
C GLN A 120 14.62 4.86 -20.47
N VAL A 121 13.64 5.36 -19.71
CA VAL A 121 12.30 5.71 -20.24
C VAL A 121 12.34 6.87 -21.24
N SER A 122 13.35 7.74 -21.16
CA SER A 122 13.48 8.90 -22.06
C SER A 122 14.06 8.54 -23.43
N LEU A 123 14.56 7.31 -23.61
CA LEU A 123 15.19 6.85 -24.83
C LEU A 123 14.24 5.95 -25.64
N PRO A 124 14.37 5.91 -26.98
CA PRO A 124 13.61 4.97 -27.81
C PRO A 124 13.85 3.50 -27.42
N GLU A 125 12.86 2.62 -27.64
CA GLU A 125 12.95 1.19 -27.31
C GLU A 125 14.12 0.49 -28.04
N GLU A 126 14.42 0.89 -29.28
CA GLU A 126 15.64 0.48 -30.00
C GLU A 126 16.78 1.46 -29.72
N ASN A 127 17.60 1.13 -28.72
CA ASN A 127 18.81 1.88 -28.42
C ASN A 127 19.98 0.93 -28.14
N ASP A 128 21.16 1.26 -28.64
CA ASP A 128 22.43 0.53 -28.43
C ASP A 128 22.80 0.38 -26.94
N GLN A 129 22.19 1.20 -26.07
CA GLN A 129 22.40 1.17 -24.63
C GLN A 129 21.50 0.16 -23.88
N ALA A 130 20.66 -0.60 -24.56
CA ALA A 130 19.76 -1.57 -23.92
C ALA A 130 20.49 -2.55 -22.99
N VAL A 131 21.66 -3.06 -23.42
CA VAL A 131 22.50 -3.96 -22.62
C VAL A 131 23.02 -3.27 -21.35
N PHE A 132 23.39 -1.99 -21.44
CA PHE A 132 23.84 -1.22 -20.27
C PHE A 132 22.73 -1.09 -19.22
N PHE A 133 21.51 -0.78 -19.64
CA PHE A 133 20.36 -0.67 -18.73
C PHE A 133 20.01 -2.02 -18.11
N ASP A 134 20.01 -3.10 -18.89
CA ASP A 134 19.73 -4.45 -18.39
C ASP A 134 20.77 -4.90 -17.33
N VAL A 135 22.07 -4.72 -17.60
CA VAL A 135 23.13 -5.05 -16.64
C VAL A 135 23.00 -4.20 -15.37
N THR A 136 22.75 -2.91 -15.53
CA THR A 136 22.60 -1.98 -14.40
C THR A 136 21.39 -2.36 -13.53
N GLU A 137 20.30 -2.81 -14.14
CA GLU A 137 19.13 -3.30 -13.43
C GLU A 137 19.44 -4.53 -12.57
N HIS A 138 20.17 -5.50 -13.11
CA HIS A 138 20.64 -6.67 -12.34
C HIS A 138 21.49 -6.25 -11.13
N ILE A 139 22.39 -5.27 -11.31
CA ILE A 139 23.23 -4.73 -10.23
C ILE A 139 22.36 -4.13 -9.12
N PHE A 140 21.39 -3.29 -9.47
CA PHE A 140 20.51 -2.68 -8.47
C PHE A 140 19.64 -3.71 -7.75
N VAL A 141 19.06 -4.68 -8.46
CA VAL A 141 18.29 -5.77 -7.84
C VAL A 141 19.17 -6.54 -6.85
N GLY A 142 20.42 -6.86 -7.22
CA GLY A 142 21.38 -7.51 -6.34
C GLY A 142 21.73 -6.68 -5.10
N LEU A 143 21.99 -5.37 -5.26
CA LEU A 143 22.29 -4.47 -4.15
C LEU A 143 21.12 -4.33 -3.16
N PHE A 144 19.89 -4.22 -3.65
CA PHE A 144 18.70 -4.13 -2.79
C PHE A 144 18.37 -5.47 -2.11
N LEU A 145 18.58 -6.60 -2.80
CA LEU A 145 18.45 -7.91 -2.16
C LEU A 145 19.50 -8.10 -1.05
N PHE A 146 20.73 -7.64 -1.29
CA PHE A 146 21.79 -7.67 -0.30
C PHE A 146 21.46 -6.79 0.91
N GLU A 147 21.02 -5.56 0.69
CA GLU A 147 20.56 -4.65 1.74
C GLU A 147 19.43 -5.25 2.57
N TRP A 148 18.38 -5.78 1.92
CA TRP A 148 17.27 -6.46 2.58
C TRP A 148 17.75 -7.64 3.42
N SER A 149 18.67 -8.45 2.88
CA SER A 149 19.25 -9.60 3.60
C SER A 149 20.00 -9.16 4.86
N LEU A 150 20.77 -8.07 4.78
CA LEU A 150 21.45 -7.49 5.94
C LEU A 150 20.45 -6.98 6.99
N ARG A 151 19.35 -6.32 6.58
CA ARG A 151 18.30 -5.88 7.52
C ARG A 151 17.63 -7.06 8.21
N VAL A 152 17.31 -8.13 7.49
CA VAL A 152 16.73 -9.35 8.09
C VAL A 152 17.72 -10.03 9.04
N MET A 153 19.01 -10.05 8.72
CA MET A 153 20.04 -10.58 9.63
C MET A 153 20.24 -9.71 10.88
N ALA A 154 20.15 -8.38 10.74
CA ALA A 154 20.31 -7.43 11.84
C ALA A 154 19.07 -7.41 12.77
N PHE A 155 17.87 -7.31 12.20
CA PHE A 155 16.63 -7.09 12.94
C PHE A 155 15.79 -8.36 13.11
N GLY A 156 16.23 -9.50 12.56
CA GLY A 156 15.56 -10.79 12.63
C GLY A 156 14.40 -10.96 11.64
N TRP A 157 13.86 -12.17 11.58
CA TRP A 157 12.77 -12.53 10.66
C TRP A 157 11.45 -11.79 10.96
N VAL A 158 11.22 -11.45 12.24
CA VAL A 158 10.06 -10.66 12.70
C VAL A 158 10.00 -9.27 12.07
N TRP A 159 11.16 -8.71 11.70
CA TRP A 159 11.27 -7.41 11.04
C TRP A 159 10.40 -7.34 9.77
N ILE A 160 10.31 -8.44 9.02
CA ILE A 160 9.56 -8.54 7.75
C ILE A 160 8.05 -8.32 7.96
N PHE A 161 7.52 -8.65 9.13
CA PHE A 161 6.09 -8.61 9.44
C PHE A 161 5.62 -7.26 10.01
N GLU A 162 6.51 -6.29 10.16
CA GLU A 162 6.09 -4.90 10.40
C GLU A 162 5.54 -4.32 9.11
N PHE A 163 4.37 -3.66 9.14
CA PHE A 163 3.69 -3.13 7.94
C PHE A 163 4.63 -2.32 7.02
N SER A 164 5.49 -1.51 7.63
CA SER A 164 6.46 -0.64 6.95
C SER A 164 7.58 -1.42 6.25
N ASN A 165 8.04 -2.52 6.85
CA ASN A 165 9.12 -3.36 6.34
C ASN A 165 8.60 -4.49 5.44
N MET A 166 7.33 -4.86 5.57
CA MET A 166 6.64 -5.77 4.66
C MET A 166 6.51 -5.13 3.28
N ALA A 167 6.12 -3.85 3.21
CA ALA A 167 6.11 -3.09 1.96
C ALA A 167 7.51 -3.04 1.32
N ASP A 168 8.55 -2.89 2.14
CA ASP A 168 9.94 -2.93 1.71
C ASP A 168 10.31 -4.29 1.08
N THR A 169 9.94 -5.38 1.77
CA THR A 169 10.15 -6.75 1.32
C THR A 169 9.43 -7.02 0.01
N VAL A 170 8.15 -6.61 -0.11
CA VAL A 170 7.39 -6.71 -1.37
C VAL A 170 8.09 -5.94 -2.48
N MET A 171 8.63 -4.75 -2.21
CA MET A 171 9.35 -3.97 -3.21
C MET A 171 10.59 -4.69 -3.76
N VAL A 172 11.38 -5.32 -2.89
CA VAL A 172 12.58 -6.07 -3.33
C VAL A 172 12.20 -7.30 -4.13
N PHE A 173 11.28 -8.13 -3.61
CA PHE A 173 10.98 -9.42 -4.22
C PHE A 173 10.02 -9.31 -5.40
N VAL A 174 8.87 -8.64 -5.23
CA VAL A 174 7.80 -8.62 -6.24
C VAL A 174 8.14 -7.68 -7.40
N PHE A 175 8.82 -6.55 -7.15
CA PHE A 175 9.14 -5.58 -8.21
C PHE A 175 10.60 -5.62 -8.69
N GLY A 176 11.46 -6.41 -8.04
CA GLY A 176 12.86 -6.57 -8.38
C GLY A 176 13.22 -8.00 -8.77
N VAL A 177 13.35 -8.87 -7.76
CA VAL A 177 13.90 -10.23 -7.91
C VAL A 177 13.03 -11.11 -8.80
N ILE A 178 11.72 -11.18 -8.55
CA ILE A 178 10.81 -12.07 -9.28
C ILE A 178 10.75 -11.70 -10.76
N PRO A 179 10.49 -10.43 -11.15
CA PRO A 179 10.49 -10.06 -12.57
C PRO A 179 11.84 -10.35 -13.24
N LYS A 180 12.95 -9.87 -12.67
CA LYS A 180 14.25 -9.93 -13.36
C LYS A 180 14.87 -11.32 -13.39
N TRP A 181 14.80 -12.06 -12.29
CA TRP A 181 15.57 -13.31 -12.13
C TRP A 181 14.70 -14.56 -12.21
N VAL A 182 13.38 -14.44 -12.19
CA VAL A 182 12.46 -15.57 -12.33
C VAL A 182 11.64 -15.45 -13.61
N LEU A 183 10.96 -14.33 -13.85
CA LEU A 183 10.06 -14.21 -15.00
C LEU A 183 10.80 -13.98 -16.33
N ASP A 184 11.78 -13.07 -16.37
CA ASP A 184 12.54 -12.80 -17.60
C ASP A 184 13.23 -14.07 -18.15
N PRO A 185 13.95 -14.88 -17.34
CA PRO A 185 14.60 -16.10 -17.85
C PRO A 185 13.61 -17.19 -18.29
N LEU A 186 12.38 -17.16 -17.77
CA LEU A 186 11.31 -18.07 -18.19
C LEU A 186 10.58 -17.60 -19.46
N GLY A 187 10.93 -16.42 -20.00
CA GLY A 187 10.30 -15.86 -21.20
C GLY A 187 8.82 -15.50 -20.99
N ILE A 188 8.40 -15.29 -19.74
CA ILE A 188 7.01 -14.93 -19.43
C ILE A 188 6.84 -13.43 -19.64
N GLU A 189 6.57 -13.01 -20.88
CA GLU A 189 6.21 -11.62 -21.20
C GLU A 189 4.76 -11.34 -20.75
N ALA A 190 4.58 -11.07 -19.46
CA ALA A 190 3.30 -10.58 -18.96
C ALA A 190 3.21 -9.07 -19.20
N GLY A 191 2.11 -8.55 -19.75
CA GLY A 191 1.84 -7.10 -19.77
C GLY A 191 1.93 -6.45 -18.37
N PHE A 192 1.80 -7.26 -17.31
CA PHE A 192 2.07 -6.90 -15.91
C PHE A 192 3.53 -6.49 -15.63
N ILE A 193 4.52 -6.97 -16.40
CA ILE A 193 5.94 -6.60 -16.24
C ILE A 193 6.14 -5.11 -16.47
N ARG A 194 5.46 -4.51 -17.47
CA ARG A 194 5.53 -3.06 -17.71
C ARG A 194 5.02 -2.26 -16.50
N ILE A 195 3.95 -2.73 -15.84
CA ILE A 195 3.44 -2.13 -14.60
C ILE A 195 4.47 -2.28 -13.48
N PHE A 196 5.11 -3.45 -13.34
CA PHE A 196 6.16 -3.65 -12.34
C PHE A 196 7.36 -2.73 -12.55
N THR A 197 7.74 -2.44 -13.80
CA THR A 197 8.80 -1.48 -14.11
C THR A 197 8.49 -0.08 -13.58
N VAL A 198 7.25 0.40 -13.74
CA VAL A 198 6.83 1.71 -13.21
C VAL A 198 6.76 1.67 -11.67
N LEU A 199 6.27 0.58 -11.09
CA LEU A 199 6.18 0.42 -9.64
C LEU A 199 7.55 0.37 -8.96
N ARG A 200 8.64 0.15 -9.68
CA ARG A 200 10.00 0.31 -9.13
C ARG A 200 10.25 1.72 -8.63
N ALA A 201 9.65 2.76 -9.23
CA ALA A 201 9.77 4.14 -8.77
C ALA A 201 9.20 4.34 -7.36
N LEU A 202 8.29 3.47 -6.91
CA LEU A 202 7.76 3.50 -5.54
C LEU A 202 8.83 3.23 -4.47
N ARG A 203 10.02 2.72 -4.83
CA ARG A 203 11.15 2.65 -3.89
C ARG A 203 11.56 4.04 -3.37
N LEU A 204 11.23 5.13 -4.08
CA LEU A 204 11.36 6.51 -3.58
C LEU A 204 10.54 6.76 -2.32
N ALA A 205 9.44 6.02 -2.10
CA ALA A 205 8.69 6.09 -0.85
C ALA A 205 9.55 5.71 0.37
N ARG A 206 10.61 4.89 0.19
CA ARG A 206 11.59 4.61 1.26
C ARG A 206 12.36 5.87 1.67
N LEU A 207 12.66 6.78 0.73
CA LEU A 207 13.28 8.06 1.06
C LEU A 207 12.35 8.89 1.94
N ALA A 208 11.07 8.96 1.61
CA ALA A 208 10.08 9.67 2.43
C ALA A 208 10.04 9.11 3.87
N ARG A 209 10.18 7.79 4.04
CA ARG A 209 10.30 7.16 5.36
C ARG A 209 11.61 7.50 6.07
N ALA A 210 12.76 7.42 5.40
CA ALA A 210 14.06 7.76 5.98
C ALA A 210 14.13 9.23 6.41
N VAL A 211 13.42 10.09 5.67
CA VAL A 211 13.32 11.53 5.88
C VAL A 211 12.36 11.88 7.04
N ARG A 212 11.30 11.08 7.30
CA ARG A 212 10.36 11.28 8.43
C ARG A 212 11.06 11.42 9.79
N MET A 213 12.14 10.68 10.02
CA MET A 213 12.85 10.67 11.30
C MET A 213 13.86 11.82 11.44
N ARG A 214 13.93 12.75 10.47
CA ARG A 214 14.92 13.83 10.45
C ARG A 214 14.31 15.16 10.88
N PRO A 215 14.92 15.86 11.85
CA PRO A 215 14.46 17.20 12.28
C PRO A 215 14.39 18.21 11.13
N ALA A 216 15.32 18.14 10.16
CA ALA A 216 15.39 19.04 9.01
C ALA A 216 14.18 18.95 8.06
N PHE A 217 13.42 17.86 8.10
CA PHE A 217 12.24 17.64 7.23
C PHE A 217 10.94 17.52 8.03
N LYS A 218 10.96 17.96 9.29
CA LYS A 218 9.78 17.94 10.16
C LYS A 218 8.61 18.71 9.54
N GLU A 219 8.86 19.85 8.90
CA GLU A 219 7.84 20.65 8.22
C GLU A 219 7.20 19.90 7.04
N LEU A 220 8.01 19.28 6.18
CA LEU A 220 7.52 18.43 5.08
C LEU A 220 6.67 17.28 5.62
N TRP A 221 7.10 16.65 6.71
CA TRP A 221 6.35 15.55 7.31
C TRP A 221 5.03 16.01 7.92
N ILE A 222 4.97 17.18 8.56
CA ILE A 222 3.72 17.78 9.06
C ILE A 222 2.73 17.99 7.91
N LEU A 223 3.19 18.48 6.74
CA LEU A 223 2.34 18.64 5.56
C LEU A 223 1.81 17.30 5.03
N ILE A 224 2.68 16.30 4.90
CA ILE A 224 2.27 14.94 4.47
C ILE A 224 1.27 14.35 5.47
N HIS A 225 1.55 14.47 6.77
CA HIS A 225 0.66 13.98 7.81
C HIS A 225 -0.71 14.69 7.74
N GLY A 226 -0.71 16.01 7.57
CA GLY A 226 -1.93 16.81 7.36
C GLY A 226 -2.76 16.33 6.17
N LEU A 227 -2.10 15.98 5.05
CA LEU A 227 -2.78 15.39 3.90
C LEU A 227 -3.38 14.02 4.22
N THR A 228 -2.65 13.16 4.94
CA THR A 228 -3.15 11.83 5.33
C THR A 228 -4.31 11.90 6.31
N THR A 229 -4.32 12.87 7.23
CA THR A 229 -5.44 13.07 8.16
C THR A 229 -6.69 13.55 7.44
N SER A 230 -6.52 14.40 6.42
CA SER A 230 -7.62 14.85 5.56
C SER A 230 -8.11 13.79 4.57
N PHE A 231 -7.46 12.62 4.48
CA PHE A 231 -7.83 11.59 3.52
C PHE A 231 -9.26 11.08 3.72
N ARG A 232 -9.72 10.96 4.98
CA ARG A 232 -11.07 10.47 5.27
C ARG A 232 -12.17 11.40 4.72
N PRO A 233 -12.21 12.71 5.03
CA PRO A 233 -13.19 13.61 4.41
C PRO A 233 -13.01 13.68 2.89
N LEU A 234 -11.76 13.75 2.39
CA LEU A 234 -11.48 13.73 0.95
C LEU A 234 -12.07 12.50 0.24
N PHE A 235 -11.97 11.32 0.85
CA PHE A 235 -12.52 10.08 0.30
C PHE A 235 -14.04 10.15 0.12
N TRP A 236 -14.77 10.64 1.13
CA TRP A 236 -16.23 10.78 1.02
C TRP A 236 -16.63 11.81 -0.02
N THR A 237 -15.91 12.92 -0.11
CA THR A 237 -16.20 13.92 -1.13
C THR A 237 -15.89 13.41 -2.53
N LEU A 238 -14.78 12.68 -2.70
CA LEU A 238 -14.45 12.03 -3.96
C LEU A 238 -15.51 10.99 -4.35
N LEU A 239 -16.03 10.22 -3.38
CA LEU A 239 -17.11 9.26 -3.63
C LEU A 239 -18.38 9.95 -4.14
N ILE A 240 -18.77 11.08 -3.54
CA ILE A 240 -19.91 11.90 -4.01
C ILE A 240 -19.64 12.42 -5.43
N ALA A 241 -18.43 12.93 -5.68
CA ALA A 241 -18.04 13.40 -7.01
C ALA A 241 -18.10 12.27 -8.05
N MET A 242 -17.65 11.06 -7.71
CA MET A 242 -17.72 9.89 -8.59
C MET A 242 -19.16 9.45 -8.87
N ILE A 243 -20.07 9.56 -7.91
CA ILE A 243 -21.50 9.31 -8.14
C ILE A 243 -22.07 10.32 -9.13
N VAL A 244 -21.76 11.60 -8.98
CA VAL A 244 -22.20 12.65 -9.92
C VAL A 244 -21.63 12.42 -11.32
N VAL A 245 -20.34 12.07 -11.43
CA VAL A 245 -19.69 11.71 -12.70
C VAL A 245 -20.35 10.48 -13.33
N TYR A 246 -20.67 9.46 -12.55
CA TYR A 246 -21.36 8.26 -13.04
C TYR A 246 -22.75 8.57 -13.57
N LEU A 247 -23.56 9.31 -12.81
CA LEU A 247 -24.92 9.70 -13.22
C LEU A 247 -24.90 10.61 -14.44
N GLY A 248 -23.97 11.58 -14.48
CA GLY A 248 -23.75 12.45 -15.63
C GLY A 248 -23.28 11.68 -16.85
N GLY A 249 -22.37 10.72 -16.68
CA GLY A 249 -21.82 9.89 -17.76
C GLY A 249 -22.89 8.96 -18.33
N LEU A 250 -23.72 8.37 -17.48
CA LEU A 250 -24.87 7.58 -17.90
C LEU A 250 -25.87 8.44 -18.70
N ALA A 251 -26.21 9.62 -18.20
CA ALA A 251 -27.09 10.54 -18.89
C ALA A 251 -26.49 11.00 -20.23
N ALA A 252 -25.19 11.32 -20.29
CA ALA A 252 -24.53 11.75 -21.52
C ALA A 252 -24.47 10.63 -22.58
N ALA A 253 -24.18 9.39 -22.16
CA ALA A 253 -24.18 8.23 -23.06
C ALA A 253 -25.57 8.01 -23.68
N GLU A 254 -26.64 8.13 -22.89
CA GLU A 254 -28.02 7.95 -23.37
C GLU A 254 -28.54 9.14 -24.17
N LEU A 255 -28.28 10.38 -23.72
CA LEU A 255 -28.83 11.59 -24.33
C LEU A 255 -28.05 12.08 -25.54
N ILE A 256 -26.73 11.86 -25.57
CA ILE A 256 -25.81 12.37 -26.61
C ILE A 256 -25.25 11.21 -27.42
N GLY A 257 -24.64 10.22 -26.75
CA GLY A 257 -23.93 9.12 -27.41
C GLY A 257 -24.83 8.21 -28.26
N LYS A 258 -26.05 7.94 -27.79
CA LYS A 258 -27.05 7.10 -28.46
C LYS A 258 -28.11 7.87 -29.23
N ASP A 259 -28.01 9.20 -29.30
CA ASP A 259 -28.92 9.97 -30.13
C ASP A 259 -28.71 9.57 -31.59
N SER A 260 -29.77 9.06 -32.25
CA SER A 260 -29.73 8.62 -33.65
C SER A 260 -29.17 9.68 -34.61
N ARG A 261 -29.24 10.95 -34.23
CA ARG A 261 -28.76 12.06 -35.04
C ARG A 261 -27.27 12.35 -34.89
N LEU A 262 -26.69 11.97 -33.75
CA LEU A 262 -25.27 12.21 -33.42
C LEU A 262 -24.44 10.92 -33.47
N GLN A 263 -25.10 9.76 -33.53
CA GLN A 263 -24.48 8.44 -33.45
C GLN A 263 -23.47 8.19 -34.58
N GLU A 264 -23.72 8.72 -35.78
CA GLU A 264 -22.83 8.54 -36.93
C GLU A 264 -21.57 9.41 -36.87
N ILE A 265 -21.48 10.34 -35.93
CA ILE A 265 -20.34 11.25 -35.83
C ILE A 265 -19.22 10.62 -34.99
N PRO A 266 -18.04 10.33 -35.57
CA PRO A 266 -16.96 9.62 -34.85
C PRO A 266 -16.54 10.34 -33.57
N ARG A 267 -16.45 11.67 -33.63
CA ARG A 267 -16.05 12.50 -32.48
C ARG A 267 -17.03 12.40 -31.30
N VAL A 268 -18.32 12.24 -31.55
CA VAL A 268 -19.33 12.02 -30.49
C VAL A 268 -19.13 10.65 -29.86
N GLN A 269 -18.78 9.64 -30.64
CA GLN A 269 -18.51 8.29 -30.15
C GLN A 269 -17.19 8.19 -29.37
N ASP A 270 -16.24 9.08 -29.64
CA ASP A 270 -14.99 9.18 -28.87
C ASP A 270 -15.21 9.74 -27.46
N TYR A 271 -16.12 10.70 -27.30
CA TYR A 271 -16.46 11.28 -25.99
C TYR A 271 -17.58 10.53 -25.27
N PHE A 272 -18.65 10.14 -25.98
CA PHE A 272 -19.90 9.65 -25.39
C PHE A 272 -20.32 8.25 -25.84
N GLY A 273 -19.50 7.54 -26.62
CA GLY A 273 -19.91 6.27 -27.24
C GLY A 273 -20.09 5.10 -26.27
N ASP A 274 -19.39 5.12 -25.14
CA ASP A 274 -19.60 4.18 -24.04
C ASP A 274 -19.64 4.89 -22.68
N LEU A 275 -20.03 4.16 -21.63
CA LEU A 275 -20.17 4.73 -20.29
C LEU A 275 -18.83 5.24 -19.74
N LEU A 276 -17.73 4.53 -19.97
CA LEU A 276 -16.43 4.90 -19.40
C LEU A 276 -15.85 6.14 -20.08
N LYS A 277 -15.98 6.25 -21.41
CA LYS A 277 -15.67 7.45 -22.20
C LYS A 277 -16.53 8.61 -21.74
N SER A 278 -17.84 8.40 -21.58
CA SER A 278 -18.76 9.44 -21.11
C SER A 278 -18.41 9.91 -19.70
N MET A 279 -18.08 8.99 -18.79
CA MET A 279 -17.60 9.33 -17.44
C MET A 279 -16.28 10.10 -17.48
N TYR A 280 -15.35 9.73 -18.36
CA TYR A 280 -14.09 10.46 -18.55
C TYR A 280 -14.35 11.88 -19.06
N THR A 281 -15.25 12.05 -20.03
CA THR A 281 -15.69 13.37 -20.49
C THR A 281 -16.39 14.16 -19.39
N MET A 282 -17.20 13.53 -18.53
CA MET A 282 -17.78 14.19 -17.36
C MET A 282 -16.72 14.67 -16.36
N ILE A 283 -15.62 13.92 -16.18
CA ILE A 283 -14.49 14.38 -15.35
C ILE A 283 -13.85 15.61 -15.98
N GLN A 284 -13.64 15.65 -17.30
CA GLN A 284 -13.12 16.82 -18.01
C GLN A 284 -14.04 18.04 -17.84
N LEU A 285 -15.36 17.84 -17.93
CA LEU A 285 -16.37 18.87 -17.64
C LEU A 285 -16.33 19.33 -16.18
N LEU A 286 -16.14 18.42 -15.23
CA LEU A 286 -16.03 18.75 -13.80
C LEU A 286 -14.78 19.61 -13.52
N THR A 287 -13.66 19.34 -14.19
CA THR A 287 -12.43 20.15 -14.09
C THR A 287 -12.47 21.42 -14.93
N LEU A 288 -13.55 21.65 -15.69
CA LEU A 288 -13.69 22.73 -16.68
C LEU A 288 -12.56 22.72 -17.71
N ASP A 289 -12.01 21.55 -18.01
CA ASP A 289 -10.95 21.42 -19.01
C ASP A 289 -11.56 21.33 -20.40
N THR A 290 -11.25 22.31 -21.25
CA THR A 290 -11.60 22.37 -22.68
C THR A 290 -13.12 22.13 -22.95
N TRP A 291 -13.96 22.38 -21.94
CA TRP A 291 -15.38 22.01 -21.98
C TRP A 291 -16.20 22.87 -22.94
N THR A 292 -15.81 24.13 -23.16
CA THR A 292 -16.56 25.04 -24.04
C THR A 292 -16.34 24.70 -25.50
N ASP A 293 -15.09 24.65 -25.94
CA ASP A 293 -14.77 24.73 -27.37
C ASP A 293 -14.75 23.36 -28.04
N ASP A 294 -14.30 22.31 -27.35
CA ASP A 294 -14.23 20.96 -27.93
C ASP A 294 -15.46 20.08 -27.63
N ILE A 295 -16.20 20.40 -26.56
CA ILE A 295 -17.29 19.53 -26.07
C ILE A 295 -18.64 20.24 -26.21
N ALA A 296 -18.94 21.22 -25.35
CA ALA A 296 -20.29 21.75 -25.21
C ALA A 296 -20.72 22.59 -26.42
N ARG A 297 -19.94 23.60 -26.84
CA ARG A 297 -20.31 24.46 -27.98
C ARG A 297 -20.37 23.66 -29.27
N TRP A 298 -19.54 22.65 -29.44
CA TRP A 298 -19.56 21.83 -30.64
C TRP A 298 -20.86 21.01 -30.73
N VAL A 299 -21.32 20.41 -29.63
CA VAL A 299 -22.62 19.69 -29.57
C VAL A 299 -23.81 20.67 -29.73
N ILE A 300 -23.66 21.89 -29.22
CA ILE A 300 -24.71 22.92 -29.20
C ILE A 300 -24.75 23.75 -30.51
N ASP A 301 -23.67 23.79 -31.30
CA ASP A 301 -23.53 24.74 -32.42
C ASP A 301 -24.63 24.56 -33.46
N SER A 302 -25.47 25.59 -33.57
CA SER A 302 -26.61 25.63 -34.48
C SER A 302 -26.18 25.61 -35.94
N ARG A 303 -24.97 26.05 -36.30
CA ARG A 303 -24.47 26.01 -37.69
C ARG A 303 -24.05 24.61 -38.12
N PHE A 304 -23.35 23.89 -37.26
CA PHE A 304 -23.05 22.47 -37.46
C PHE A 304 -24.34 21.63 -37.45
N ASN A 305 -25.27 21.93 -36.54
CA ASN A 305 -26.54 21.23 -36.48
C ASN A 305 -27.41 21.50 -37.72
N ALA A 306 -27.43 22.73 -38.23
CA ALA A 306 -28.10 23.08 -39.48
C ALA A 306 -27.47 22.41 -40.72
N SER A 307 -26.14 22.21 -40.75
CA SER A 307 -25.48 21.51 -41.86
C SER A 307 -25.74 20.00 -41.87
N GLN A 308 -26.12 19.42 -40.72
CA GLN A 308 -26.51 18.03 -40.56
C GLN A 308 -28.04 17.82 -40.61
N GLY A 309 -28.84 18.87 -40.87
CA GLY A 309 -30.31 18.78 -40.98
C GLY A 309 -31.05 18.57 -39.65
N LEU A 310 -30.42 18.92 -38.52
CA LEU A 310 -30.98 18.77 -37.18
C LEU A 310 -32.03 19.86 -36.87
N PRO A 311 -33.21 19.50 -36.30
CA PRO A 311 -34.18 20.48 -35.80
C PRO A 311 -33.59 21.28 -34.62
N GLU A 312 -33.80 22.60 -34.60
CA GLU A 312 -33.33 23.49 -33.52
C GLU A 312 -33.88 23.11 -32.13
N GLU A 313 -34.98 22.37 -32.09
CA GLU A 313 -35.67 21.99 -30.85
C GLU A 313 -34.82 21.14 -29.91
N GLY A 314 -33.75 20.51 -30.42
CA GLY A 314 -32.89 19.68 -29.59
C GLY A 314 -31.72 20.35 -28.89
N VAL A 315 -31.34 21.54 -29.35
CA VAL A 315 -30.16 22.24 -28.83
C VAL A 315 -30.36 22.65 -27.37
N PHE A 316 -31.59 22.99 -26.99
CA PHE A 316 -31.92 23.44 -25.64
C PHE A 316 -31.70 22.37 -24.56
N TYR A 317 -32.01 21.10 -24.84
CA TYR A 317 -31.83 20.04 -23.83
C TYR A 317 -30.35 19.73 -23.59
N TYR A 318 -29.51 19.76 -24.62
CA TYR A 318 -28.06 19.64 -24.46
C TYR A 318 -27.47 20.80 -23.65
N CYS A 319 -27.90 22.04 -23.94
CA CYS A 319 -27.53 23.21 -23.15
C CYS A 319 -27.87 23.02 -21.67
N LEU A 320 -29.12 22.62 -21.39
CA LEU A 320 -29.58 22.40 -20.01
C LEU A 320 -28.76 21.30 -19.32
N PHE A 321 -28.46 20.21 -20.04
CA PHE A 321 -27.62 19.13 -19.52
C PHE A 321 -26.23 19.61 -19.14
N PHE A 322 -25.50 20.26 -20.06
CA PHE A 322 -24.13 20.72 -19.79
C PHE A 322 -24.09 21.80 -18.70
N VAL A 323 -24.97 22.80 -18.76
CA VAL A 323 -25.04 23.86 -17.74
C VAL A 323 -25.45 23.28 -16.39
N GLY A 324 -26.42 22.36 -16.36
CA GLY A 324 -26.86 21.69 -15.15
C GLY A 324 -25.76 20.83 -14.52
N PHE A 325 -25.09 20.01 -15.33
CA PHE A 325 -23.97 19.18 -14.86
C PHE A 325 -22.82 20.03 -14.33
N ILE A 326 -22.42 21.08 -15.07
CA ILE A 326 -21.37 22.00 -14.62
C ILE A 326 -21.79 22.72 -13.34
N GLY A 327 -23.04 23.17 -13.23
CA GLY A 327 -23.56 23.81 -12.02
C GLY A 327 -23.47 22.89 -10.80
N ILE A 328 -23.90 21.63 -10.94
CA ILE A 328 -23.78 20.61 -9.89
C ILE A 328 -22.30 20.32 -9.59
N GLY A 329 -21.47 20.17 -10.61
CA GLY A 329 -20.04 19.87 -10.47
C GLY A 329 -19.28 20.96 -9.74
N VAL A 330 -19.51 22.22 -10.10
CA VAL A 330 -18.96 23.39 -9.42
C VAL A 330 -19.41 23.44 -7.97
N PHE A 331 -20.69 23.16 -7.69
CA PHE A 331 -21.20 23.10 -6.32
C PHE A 331 -20.52 21.99 -5.49
N VAL A 332 -20.35 20.78 -6.05
CA VAL A 332 -19.63 19.68 -5.40
C VAL A 332 -18.16 20.05 -5.14
N PHE A 333 -17.50 20.69 -6.10
CA PHE A 333 -16.12 21.14 -5.97
C PHE A 333 -15.97 22.24 -4.90
N TRP A 334 -16.89 23.20 -4.84
CA TRP A 334 -16.91 24.20 -3.77
C TRP A 334 -17.16 23.58 -2.40
N ASN A 335 -18.03 22.57 -2.30
CA ASN A 335 -18.24 21.84 -1.05
C ASN A 335 -16.97 21.09 -0.62
N LEU A 336 -16.19 20.55 -1.55
CA LEU A 336 -14.88 19.95 -1.27
C LEU A 336 -13.91 20.97 -0.66
N ILE A 337 -13.74 22.12 -1.31
CA ILE A 337 -12.84 23.19 -0.83
C ILE A 337 -13.28 23.65 0.56
N THR A 338 -14.59 23.90 0.74
CA THR A 338 -15.14 24.36 2.01
C THR A 338 -14.91 23.33 3.12
N ALA A 339 -15.11 22.05 2.85
CA ALA A 339 -14.85 20.99 3.82
C ALA A 339 -13.38 20.95 4.26
N ILE A 340 -12.43 21.09 3.32
CA ILE A 340 -10.99 21.13 3.64
C ILE A 340 -10.67 22.37 4.49
N ILE A 341 -11.17 23.55 4.11
CA ILE A 341 -10.94 24.78 4.87
C ILE A 341 -11.48 24.65 6.29
N VAL A 342 -12.69 24.12 6.44
CA VAL A 342 -13.33 23.88 7.74
C VAL A 342 -12.51 22.90 8.58
N GLU A 343 -12.06 21.78 8.00
CA GLU A 343 -11.21 20.81 8.70
C GLU A 343 -9.88 21.46 9.17
N THR A 344 -9.25 22.27 8.32
CA THR A 344 -8.02 22.99 8.70
C THR A 344 -8.27 24.04 9.78
N ALA A 345 -9.40 24.73 9.74
CA ALA A 345 -9.78 25.70 10.77
C ALA A 345 -10.02 25.01 12.11
N PHE A 346 -10.73 23.87 12.11
CA PHE A 346 -10.93 23.07 13.32
C PHE A 346 -9.63 22.49 13.86
N ALA A 347 -8.72 22.03 12.99
CA ALA A 347 -7.41 21.53 13.43
C ALA A 347 -6.56 22.63 14.11
N ILE A 348 -6.62 23.88 13.62
CA ILE A 348 -5.95 25.02 14.25
C ILE A 348 -6.61 25.34 15.61
N SER A 349 -7.94 25.40 15.68
CA SER A 349 -8.63 25.68 16.94
C SER A 349 -8.40 24.61 18.01
N ASP A 350 -8.35 23.33 17.62
CA ASP A 350 -8.06 22.22 18.54
C ASP A 350 -6.61 22.25 19.01
N SER A 351 -5.67 22.68 18.16
CA SER A 351 -4.28 22.90 18.55
C SER A 351 -4.16 24.04 19.57
N ASP A 352 -4.87 25.14 19.35
CA ASP A 352 -4.86 26.32 20.24
C ASP A 352 -5.56 26.03 21.58
N ALA A 353 -6.64 25.25 21.58
CA ALA A 353 -7.30 24.82 22.81
C ALA A 353 -6.39 23.88 23.63
N ASN A 354 -5.69 22.95 22.97
CA ASN A 354 -4.78 22.02 23.63
C ASN A 354 -3.50 22.70 24.15
N SER A 355 -2.98 23.74 23.49
CA SER A 355 -1.83 24.50 23.99
C SER A 355 -2.20 25.28 25.25
N GLN A 356 -3.35 25.97 25.26
CA GLN A 356 -3.85 26.69 26.43
C GLN A 356 -4.14 25.76 27.63
N ALA A 357 -4.71 24.58 27.38
CA ALA A 357 -4.95 23.59 28.44
C ALA A 357 -3.65 23.12 29.11
N ARG A 358 -2.58 22.91 28.33
CA ARG A 358 -1.27 22.53 28.86
C ARG A 358 -0.60 23.67 29.64
N GLU A 359 -0.77 24.91 29.20
CA GLU A 359 -0.26 26.08 29.94
C GLU A 359 -0.94 26.18 31.31
N MET A 360 -2.26 26.06 31.38
CA MET A 360 -3.01 26.05 32.64
C MET A 360 -2.61 24.89 33.56
N GLU A 361 -2.31 23.70 33.01
CA GLU A 361 -1.80 22.57 33.80
C GLU A 361 -0.38 22.81 34.33
N MET A 362 0.49 23.47 33.55
CA MET A 362 1.83 23.83 34.00
C MET A 362 1.80 24.90 35.08
N GLU A 363 0.93 25.91 34.96
CA GLU A 363 0.72 26.93 36.00
C GLU A 363 0.23 26.30 37.32
N LYS A 364 -0.80 25.45 37.26
CA LYS A 364 -1.30 24.74 38.45
C LYS A 364 -0.24 23.86 39.13
N LYS A 365 0.68 23.28 38.36
CA LYS A 365 1.80 22.49 38.91
C LYS A 365 2.93 23.36 39.48
N ALA A 366 3.05 24.61 39.04
CA ALA A 366 4.02 25.56 39.58
C ALA A 366 3.52 26.22 40.87
N GLU A 367 2.20 26.26 41.10
CA GLU A 367 1.57 26.78 42.32
C GLU A 367 1.48 25.77 43.48
N LEU A 368 1.73 24.49 43.23
CA LEU A 368 1.79 23.39 44.22
C LEU A 368 3.24 23.09 44.62
#